data_AF-A0A9E1EWM7-F1
#
_entry.id   AF-A0A9E1EWM7-F1
#
_cell.length_a   1.000
_cell.length_b   1.000
_cell.length_c   1.000
_cell.angle_alpha   90.00
_cell.angle_beta   90.00
_cell.angle_gamma   90.00
#
_symmetry.space_group_name_H-M   'P 1'
#
loop_
_entity.id
_entity.type
_entity.pdbx_description
1 polymer ?
#
loop_
_entity_poly.entity_id
_entity_poly.type
_entity_poly.pdbx_seq_one_letter_code
_entity_poly.pdbx_strand_id
1 'polypeptide(L)'
;MKWVELVPDRICTTPIKVFLENGLNEDGSPHQETVFYGNCNYSEKAKTVFDGERKAVRLSAVALFNGDISPGKDIEGCVEVGNTTRRIFSFSRGRNPDGTVNFTQLELI
;
A
#
# COMPACT_ATOMS: atom_id res chain seq x y z
N MET A 1 15.23 -15.14 17.97
CA MET A 1 15.51 -13.69 18.06
C MET A 1 14.31 -12.96 17.46
N LYS A 2 13.80 -11.89 18.09
CA LYS A 2 12.68 -11.09 17.54
C LYS A 2 13.28 -9.84 16.90
N TRP A 3 12.98 -9.58 15.63
CA TRP A 3 13.38 -8.35 14.95
C TRP A 3 12.59 -7.16 15.47
N VAL A 4 13.20 -5.96 15.43
CA VAL A 4 12.49 -4.72 15.75
C VAL A 4 11.46 -4.43 14.66
N GLU A 5 10.22 -4.17 15.06
CA GLU A 5 9.17 -3.70 14.16
C GLU A 5 9.49 -2.25 13.76
N LEU A 6 9.78 -2.00 12.48
CA LEU A 6 10.10 -0.66 11.98
C LEU A 6 8.85 0.21 11.85
N VAL A 7 7.69 -0.42 11.65
CA VAL A 7 6.37 0.22 11.61
C VAL A 7 5.46 -0.48 12.64
N PRO A 8 5.66 -0.23 13.95
CA PRO A 8 4.87 -0.91 14.97
C PRO A 8 3.41 -0.41 15.00
N ASP A 9 2.46 -1.25 15.39
CA ASP A 9 1.02 -0.92 15.38
C ASP A 9 0.68 0.36 16.17
N ARG A 10 1.45 0.67 17.21
CA ARG A 10 1.26 1.88 18.04
C ARG A 10 1.37 3.19 17.25
N ILE A 11 2.04 3.19 16.10
CA ILE A 11 2.15 4.37 15.22
C ILE A 11 1.22 4.27 13.99
N CYS A 12 0.47 3.18 13.85
CA CYS A 12 -0.54 2.97 12.83
C CYS A 12 -1.90 3.42 13.37
N THR A 13 -2.21 4.71 13.23
CA THR A 13 -3.40 5.32 13.84
C THR A 13 -4.45 5.75 12.83
N THR A 14 -4.16 5.69 11.54
CA THR A 14 -5.06 6.17 10.49
C THR A 14 -5.82 5.00 9.87
N PRO A 15 -7.17 4.95 9.97
CA PRO A 15 -7.97 3.92 9.33
C PRO A 15 -7.81 3.93 7.82
N ILE A 16 -7.65 2.74 7.24
CA ILE A 16 -7.44 2.53 5.81
C ILE A 16 -8.07 1.21 5.36
N LYS A 17 -8.64 1.20 4.15
CA LYS A 17 -8.96 -0.03 3.42
C LYS A 17 -8.11 -0.14 2.18
N VAL A 18 -7.64 -1.34 1.85
CA VAL A 18 -6.86 -1.62 0.64
C VAL A 18 -7.65 -2.59 -0.23
N PHE A 19 -7.86 -2.20 -1.48
CA PHE A 19 -8.55 -3.00 -2.49
C PHE A 19 -7.55 -3.35 -3.58
N LEU A 20 -7.46 -4.63 -3.93
CA LEU A 20 -6.71 -5.08 -5.10
C LEU A 20 -7.63 -5.21 -6.30
N GLU A 21 -7.13 -4.82 -7.46
CA GLU A 21 -7.79 -5.07 -8.74
C GLU A 21 -7.27 -6.38 -9.33
N ASN A 22 -8.10 -7.42 -9.28
CA ASN A 22 -7.75 -8.77 -9.73
C ASN A 22 -8.62 -9.18 -10.92
N GLY A 23 -8.24 -8.77 -12.13
CA GLY A 23 -8.97 -9.12 -13.34
C GLY A 23 -10.29 -8.35 -13.51
N LEU A 24 -11.20 -8.91 -14.30
CA LEU A 24 -12.47 -8.29 -14.67
C LEU A 24 -13.65 -9.15 -14.21
N ASN A 25 -14.72 -8.51 -13.77
CA ASN A 25 -16.03 -9.11 -13.57
C ASN A 25 -16.66 -9.49 -14.93
N GLU A 26 -17.78 -10.24 -14.89
CA GLU A 26 -18.51 -10.66 -16.11
C GLU A 26 -19.01 -9.46 -16.95
N ASP A 27 -19.21 -8.30 -16.31
CA ASP A 27 -19.63 -7.04 -16.95
C ASP A 27 -18.45 -6.21 -17.50
N GLY A 28 -17.22 -6.69 -17.36
CA GLY A 28 -16.00 -5.99 -17.77
C GLY A 28 -15.50 -4.92 -16.80
N SER A 29 -16.13 -4.75 -15.64
CA SER A 29 -15.61 -3.87 -14.58
C SER A 29 -14.43 -4.51 -13.85
N PRO A 30 -13.44 -3.74 -13.32
CA PRO A 30 -12.37 -4.31 -12.51
C PRO A 30 -12.92 -5.04 -11.28
N HIS A 31 -12.50 -6.28 -11.07
CA HIS A 31 -12.86 -7.03 -9.88
C HIS A 31 -12.04 -6.51 -8.69
N GLN A 32 -12.71 -6.05 -7.64
CA GLN A 32 -12.06 -5.50 -6.44
C GLN A 32 -12.15 -6.47 -5.27
N GLU A 33 -10.99 -6.92 -4.78
CA GLU A 33 -10.85 -7.75 -3.59
C GLU A 33 -10.36 -6.87 -2.42
N THR A 34 -11.08 -6.85 -1.30
CA THR A 34 -10.56 -6.20 -0.08
C THR A 34 -9.48 -7.06 0.53
N VAL A 35 -8.25 -6.56 0.59
CA VAL A 35 -7.08 -7.31 1.08
C VAL A 35 -6.61 -6.85 2.45
N PHE A 36 -6.92 -5.61 2.84
CA PHE A 36 -6.62 -5.12 4.17
C PHE A 36 -7.69 -4.17 4.69
N TYR A 37 -8.04 -4.33 5.97
CA TYR A 37 -8.85 -3.41 6.74
C TYR A 37 -8.23 -3.22 8.13
N GLY A 38 -7.85 -1.99 8.46
CA GLY A 38 -7.21 -1.69 9.72
C GLY A 38 -6.64 -0.28 9.74
N ASN A 39 -5.56 -0.07 10.48
CA ASN A 39 -4.87 1.19 10.52
C ASN A 39 -3.50 1.11 9.85
N CYS A 40 -3.04 2.22 9.30
CA CYS A 40 -1.68 2.41 8.81
C CYS A 40 -1.04 3.64 9.45
N ASN A 41 0.27 3.75 9.32
CA ASN A 41 0.97 5.01 9.47
C ASN A 41 0.87 5.74 8.12
N TYR A 42 0.05 6.79 8.09
CA TYR A 42 -0.28 7.53 6.89
C TYR A 42 0.41 8.90 6.89
N SER A 43 1.12 9.22 5.81
CA SER A 43 1.79 10.51 5.64
C SER A 43 1.46 11.11 4.29
N GLU A 44 0.84 12.29 4.28
CA GLU A 44 0.68 13.08 3.07
C GLU A 44 2.03 13.72 2.70
N LYS A 45 2.50 13.45 1.49
CA LYS A 45 3.80 13.92 0.99
C LYS A 45 3.76 14.05 -0.52
N ALA A 46 4.00 15.26 -1.01
CA ALA A 46 4.18 15.48 -2.44
C ALA A 46 5.59 15.03 -2.86
N LYS A 47 5.67 14.11 -3.83
CA LYS A 47 6.91 13.67 -4.47
C LYS A 47 6.66 13.45 -5.95
N THR A 48 7.48 14.03 -6.81
CA THR A 48 7.43 13.75 -8.25
C THR A 48 8.41 12.63 -8.56
N VAL A 49 7.94 11.62 -9.29
CA VAL A 49 8.74 10.51 -9.82
C VAL A 49 8.56 10.44 -11.33
N PHE A 50 9.46 9.77 -12.01
CA PHE A 50 9.31 9.46 -13.43
C PHE A 50 8.98 7.98 -13.55
N ASP A 51 7.95 7.66 -14.31
CA ASP A 51 7.61 6.27 -14.64
C ASP A 51 8.56 5.69 -15.70
N GLY A 52 8.32 4.43 -16.08
CA GLY A 52 9.11 3.74 -17.11
C GLY A 52 9.09 4.42 -18.49
N GLU A 53 8.10 5.28 -18.75
CA GLU A 53 7.95 6.05 -20.00
C GLU A 53 8.50 7.48 -19.88
N ARG A 54 9.19 7.81 -18.78
CA ARG A 54 9.67 9.16 -18.44
C ARG A 54 8.56 10.21 -18.30
N LYS A 55 7.32 9.79 -18.00
CA LYS A 55 6.26 10.72 -17.62
C LYS A 55 6.38 11.07 -16.14
N ALA A 56 6.17 12.35 -15.82
CA ALA A 56 6.20 12.81 -14.45
C ALA A 56 4.89 12.41 -13.74
N VAL A 57 5.00 11.62 -12.68
CA VAL A 57 3.90 11.20 -11.82
C VAL A 57 4.06 11.86 -10.47
N ARG A 58 2.98 12.50 -9.98
CA ARG A 58 2.97 13.15 -8.67
C ARG A 58 2.35 12.24 -7.64
N LEU A 59 3.19 11.69 -6.76
CA LEU A 59 2.77 11.01 -5.55
C LEU A 59 2.31 12.05 -4.52
N SER A 60 1.25 11.72 -3.80
CA SER A 60 0.57 12.59 -2.85
C SER A 60 0.62 12.07 -1.42
N ALA A 61 0.84 10.77 -1.22
CA ALA A 61 0.93 10.17 0.11
C ALA A 61 1.70 8.84 0.13
N VAL A 62 2.07 8.42 1.34
CA VAL A 62 2.63 7.11 1.65
C VAL A 62 1.84 6.47 2.78
N ALA A 63 1.50 5.19 2.64
CA ALA A 63 0.89 4.37 3.69
C ALA A 63 1.84 3.24 4.08
N LEU A 64 2.16 3.13 5.37
CA LEU A 64 3.02 2.10 5.95
C LEU A 64 2.21 1.18 6.87
N PHE A 65 2.44 -0.12 6.76
CA PHE A 65 1.71 -1.16 7.48
C PHE A 65 2.69 -2.08 8.21
N ASN A 66 2.32 -2.53 9.41
CA ASN A 66 3.08 -3.55 10.12
C ASN A 66 2.94 -4.90 9.41
N GLY A 67 4.05 -5.52 9.02
CA GLY A 67 4.06 -6.81 8.32
C GLY A 67 3.64 -6.76 6.84
N ASP A 68 3.34 -7.95 6.28
CA ASP A 68 2.86 -8.13 4.90
C ASP A 68 1.33 -8.09 4.85
N ILE A 69 0.76 -7.10 4.16
CA ILE A 69 -0.70 -7.00 4.00
C ILE A 69 -1.23 -7.86 2.85
N SER A 70 -0.34 -8.35 1.97
CA SER A 70 -0.75 -9.16 0.81
C SER A 70 0.29 -10.25 0.52
N PRO A 71 0.38 -11.30 1.37
CA PRO A 71 1.42 -12.31 1.23
C PRO A 71 1.40 -13.01 -0.14
N GLY A 72 2.52 -12.96 -0.85
CA GLY A 72 2.72 -13.68 -2.12
C GLY A 72 1.96 -13.13 -3.33
N LYS A 73 1.31 -11.96 -3.20
CA LYS A 73 0.58 -11.30 -4.31
C LYS A 73 1.17 -9.92 -4.58
N ASP A 74 1.09 -9.44 -5.82
CA ASP A 74 1.36 -8.02 -6.10
C ASP A 74 0.21 -7.15 -5.56
N ILE A 75 0.51 -5.87 -5.31
CA ILE A 75 -0.43 -4.92 -4.73
C ILE A 75 -0.70 -3.84 -5.77
N GLU A 76 -1.71 -4.07 -6.61
CA GLU A 76 -2.22 -3.11 -7.58
C GLU A 76 -3.70 -2.86 -7.29
N GLY A 77 -4.10 -1.59 -7.25
CA GLY A 77 -5.44 -1.26 -6.77
C GLY A 77 -5.55 0.15 -6.21
N CYS A 78 -6.44 0.33 -5.24
CA CYS A 78 -6.68 1.60 -4.60
C CYS A 78 -6.80 1.45 -3.08
N VAL A 79 -6.70 2.58 -2.39
CA VAL A 79 -6.92 2.67 -0.95
C VAL A 79 -7.99 3.69 -0.63
N GLU A 80 -8.79 3.41 0.39
CA GLU A 80 -9.69 4.39 1.02
C GLU A 80 -9.08 4.86 2.34
N VAL A 81 -8.83 6.16 2.45
CA VAL A 81 -8.35 6.82 3.68
C VAL A 81 -9.25 8.01 3.98
N GLY A 82 -9.99 7.95 5.09
CA GLY A 82 -11.03 8.94 5.39
C GLY A 82 -12.09 8.98 4.27
N ASN A 83 -12.27 10.15 3.66
CA ASN A 83 -13.20 10.36 2.55
C ASN A 83 -12.50 10.39 1.17
N THR A 84 -11.25 9.94 1.10
CA THR A 84 -10.44 10.01 -0.12
C THR A 84 -10.05 8.62 -0.59
N THR A 85 -10.32 8.36 -1.87
CA THR A 85 -9.80 7.20 -2.58
C THR A 85 -8.54 7.59 -3.33
N ARG A 86 -7.46 6.82 -3.18
CA ARG A 86 -6.17 7.06 -3.84
C ARG A 86 -5.72 5.83 -4.62
N ARG A 87 -5.08 6.03 -5.77
CA ARG A 87 -4.54 4.93 -6.58
C ARG A 87 -3.19 4.51 -6.04
N ILE A 88 -2.93 3.20 -5.97
CA ILE A 88 -1.61 2.67 -5.65
C ILE A 88 -0.74 2.82 -6.89
N PHE A 89 0.34 3.61 -6.77
CA PHE A 89 1.33 3.75 -7.83
C PHE A 89 2.39 2.65 -7.76
N SER A 90 2.86 2.37 -6.56
CA SER A 90 3.88 1.36 -6.31
C SER A 90 3.72 0.80 -4.90
N PHE A 91 4.28 -0.38 -4.69
CA PHE A 91 4.40 -0.97 -3.36
C PHE A 91 5.84 -1.46 -3.12
N SER A 92 6.19 -1.62 -1.85
CA SER A 92 7.43 -2.31 -1.46
C SER A 92 7.23 -3.05 -0.13
N ARG A 93 8.03 -4.10 0.06
CA ARG A 93 8.08 -4.89 1.30
C ARG A 93 9.46 -4.76 1.92
N GLY A 94 9.55 -4.06 3.04
CA GLY A 94 10.78 -4.01 3.83
C GLY A 94 10.98 -5.36 4.51
N ARG A 95 12.10 -6.04 4.25
CA ARG A 95 12.36 -7.39 4.78
C ARG A 95 13.36 -7.36 5.94
N ASN A 96 13.15 -8.26 6.89
CA ASN A 96 14.13 -8.61 7.90
C ASN A 96 15.29 -9.40 7.26
N PRO A 97 16.45 -9.51 7.94
CA PRO A 97 17.57 -10.32 7.45
C PRO A 97 17.25 -11.80 7.23
N ASP A 98 16.23 -12.34 7.91
CA ASP A 98 15.75 -13.72 7.70
C ASP A 98 14.77 -13.88 6.53
N GLY A 99 14.48 -12.80 5.81
CA GLY A 99 13.60 -12.78 4.65
C GLY A 99 12.12 -12.56 4.96
N THR A 100 11.71 -12.56 6.23
CA THR A 100 10.32 -12.21 6.61
C THR A 100 10.04 -10.73 6.32
N VAL A 101 8.78 -10.37 6.07
CA VAL A 101 8.39 -8.98 5.80
C VAL A 101 8.20 -8.24 7.14
N ASN A 102 8.94 -7.16 7.33
CA ASN A 102 8.85 -6.28 8.49
C ASN A 102 7.69 -5.27 8.34
N PHE A 103 7.56 -4.68 7.15
CA PHE A 103 6.48 -3.74 6.85
C PHE A 103 6.17 -3.71 5.35
N THR A 104 4.95 -3.28 5.02
CA THR A 104 4.53 -2.97 3.66
C THR A 104 4.43 -1.45 3.49
N GLN A 105 4.87 -0.93 2.36
CA GLN A 105 4.74 0.48 1.99
C GLN A 105 3.98 0.59 0.68
N LEU A 106 3.01 1.51 0.63
CA LEU A 106 2.31 1.92 -0.58
C LEU A 106 2.61 3.38 -0.89
N GLU A 107 3.05 3.68 -2.11
CA GLU A 107 3.11 5.05 -2.64
C GLU A 107 1.83 5.36 -3.42
N LEU A 108 1.19 6.48 -3.12
CA LEU A 108 -0.16 6.80 -3.56
C LEU A 108 -0.20 8.06 -4.42
N ILE A 109 -1.10 8.07 -5.42
CA ILE A 109 -1.46 9.22 -6.25
C ILE A 109 -2.79 9.79 -5.77
#